data_AF-A0A7C7ZHT6-F1
#
_entry.id   AF-A0A7C7ZHT6-F1
#
_cell.length_a   1.000
_cell.length_b   1.000
_cell.length_c   1.000
_cell.angle_alpha   90.00
_cell.angle_beta   90.00
_cell.angle_gamma   90.00
#
_symmetry.space_group_name_H-M   'P 1'
#
loop_
_entity.id
_entity.type
_entity.pdbx_description
1 polymer ?
#
loop_
_entity_poly.entity_id
_entity_poly.type
_entity_poly.pdbx_seq_one_letter_code
_entity_poly.pdbx_strand_id
1 'polypeptide(L)'
;MVQTIGGVEVAINNVQRYRERMMMSKTELARKAGLSSLTIDRVESGRPCRLDTKRKILFALGLRVSDKDQIFTLSPVVSQEQTLEHMPADDGNLLQ
;
A
#
# COMPACT_ATOMS: atom_id res chain seq x y z
N MET A 1 13.05 -12.43 -5.92
CA MET A 1 13.46 -11.70 -7.13
C MET A 1 13.52 -10.20 -6.79
N VAL A 2 14.66 -9.75 -6.27
CA VAL A 2 14.90 -8.33 -5.97
C VAL A 2 15.85 -7.81 -7.05
N GLN A 3 15.43 -6.81 -7.81
CA GLN A 3 16.29 -6.19 -8.81
C GLN A 3 17.02 -5.01 -8.15
N THR A 4 18.30 -5.22 -7.86
CA THR A 4 19.19 -4.23 -7.28
C THR A 4 19.76 -3.35 -8.39
N ILE A 5 19.39 -2.06 -8.42
CA ILE A 5 20.13 -1.03 -9.14
C ILE A 5 20.49 0.11 -8.19
N GLY A 6 21.77 0.23 -7.83
CA GLY A 6 22.38 1.49 -7.41
C GLY A 6 22.03 2.06 -6.02
N GLY A 7 21.84 1.24 -4.98
CA GLY A 7 21.90 1.74 -3.60
C GLY A 7 20.78 2.69 -3.15
N VAL A 8 19.61 2.64 -3.79
CA VAL A 8 18.40 3.33 -3.32
C VAL A 8 17.43 2.27 -2.84
N GLU A 9 17.03 2.33 -1.57
CA GLU A 9 15.99 1.47 -1.02
C GLU A 9 14.75 1.58 -1.90
N VAL A 10 14.45 0.51 -2.65
CA VAL A 10 13.26 0.47 -3.51
C VAL A 10 12.08 0.33 -2.59
N ALA A 11 11.57 1.49 -2.22
CA ALA A 11 10.27 1.77 -1.73
C ALA A 11 9.23 0.83 -2.39
N ILE A 12 8.91 -0.29 -1.72
CA ILE A 12 8.00 -1.32 -2.25
C ILE A 12 6.60 -0.70 -2.35
N ASN A 13 6.22 -0.26 -3.55
CA ASN A 13 4.92 0.32 -3.81
C ASN A 13 3.98 -0.75 -4.40
N ASN A 14 2.76 -0.87 -3.88
CA ASN A 14 1.81 -1.89 -4.31
C ASN A 14 1.08 -1.54 -5.62
N VAL A 15 1.25 -0.33 -6.18
CA VAL A 15 0.59 0.13 -7.43
C VAL A 15 0.76 -0.90 -8.55
N GLN A 16 1.96 -1.43 -8.76
CA GLN A 16 2.19 -2.44 -9.80
C GLN A 16 1.36 -3.71 -9.57
N ARG A 17 1.29 -4.21 -8.32
CA ARG A 17 0.50 -5.40 -7.99
C ARG A 17 -1.00 -5.17 -8.21
N TYR A 18 -1.51 -4.00 -7.84
CA TYR A 18 -2.91 -3.66 -8.08
C TYR A 18 -3.21 -3.54 -9.57
N ARG A 19 -2.30 -2.94 -10.33
CA ARG A 19 -2.40 -2.84 -11.78
C ARG A 19 -2.46 -4.22 -12.44
N GLU A 20 -1.57 -5.13 -12.05
CA GLU A 20 -1.52 -6.51 -12.58
C GLU A 20 -2.74 -7.34 -12.18
N ARG A 21 -3.25 -7.19 -10.95
CA ARG A 21 -4.51 -7.83 -10.52
C ARG A 21 -5.71 -7.40 -11.36
N MET A 22 -5.70 -6.17 -11.86
CA MET A 22 -6.72 -5.65 -12.77
C MET A 22 -6.44 -5.93 -14.25
N MET A 23 -5.39 -6.71 -14.57
CA MET A 23 -4.93 -7.00 -15.94
C MET A 23 -4.73 -5.72 -16.79
N MET A 24 -4.27 -4.63 -16.15
CA MET A 24 -4.16 -3.33 -16.81
C MET A 24 -2.70 -3.07 -17.22
N SER A 25 -2.46 -2.57 -18.44
CA SER A 25 -1.12 -2.12 -18.82
C SER A 25 -0.76 -0.77 -18.16
N LYS A 26 0.53 -0.44 -18.09
CA LYS A 26 0.99 0.86 -17.57
C LYS A 26 0.38 2.03 -18.33
N THR A 27 0.24 1.86 -19.65
CA THR A 27 -0.36 2.86 -20.54
C THR A 27 -1.85 3.02 -20.29
N GLU A 28 -2.57 1.94 -20.00
CA GLU A 28 -4.00 2.02 -19.65
C GLU A 28 -4.22 2.69 -18.30
N LEU A 29 -3.39 2.37 -17.30
CA LEU A 29 -3.45 3.04 -15.99
C LEU A 29 -3.19 4.55 -16.15
N ALA A 30 -2.19 4.91 -16.95
CA ALA A 30 -1.89 6.30 -17.29
C ALA A 30 -3.08 7.00 -17.97
N ARG A 31 -3.70 6.37 -18.96
CA ARG A 31 -4.88 6.92 -19.66
C ARG A 31 -6.07 7.10 -18.70
N LYS A 32 -6.37 6.11 -17.87
CA LYS A 32 -7.45 6.20 -16.87
C LYS A 32 -7.19 7.27 -15.81
N ALA A 33 -5.95 7.43 -15.38
CA ALA A 33 -5.56 8.43 -14.38
C ALA A 33 -5.39 9.85 -14.98
N GLY A 34 -5.40 10.01 -16.30
CA GLY A 34 -5.09 11.28 -16.95
C GLY A 34 -3.63 11.71 -16.69
N LEU A 35 -2.71 10.74 -16.68
CA LEU A 35 -1.28 10.94 -16.44
C LEU A 35 -0.46 10.44 -17.63
N SER A 36 0.80 10.84 -17.71
CA SER A 36 1.75 10.27 -18.66
C SER A 36 2.21 8.89 -18.18
N SER A 37 2.46 7.94 -19.10
CA SER A 37 3.06 6.64 -18.82
C SER A 37 4.36 6.75 -18.02
N LEU A 38 5.20 7.73 -18.34
CA LEU A 38 6.44 8.03 -17.61
C LEU A 38 6.20 8.38 -16.14
N THR A 39 5.06 9.02 -15.83
CA THR A 39 4.70 9.34 -14.45
C THR A 39 4.30 8.09 -13.68
N ILE A 40 3.55 7.17 -14.32
CA ILE A 40 3.21 5.87 -13.73
C ILE A 40 4.48 5.05 -13.49
N ASP A 41 5.40 4.98 -14.45
CA ASP A 41 6.68 4.27 -14.29
C ASP A 41 7.47 4.77 -13.08
N ARG A 42 7.55 6.10 -12.90
CA ARG A 42 8.22 6.70 -11.72
C ARG A 42 7.52 6.35 -10.41
N VAL A 43 6.19 6.32 -10.40
CA VAL A 43 5.39 5.98 -9.21
C VAL A 43 5.54 4.51 -8.86
N GLU A 44 5.49 3.60 -9.84
CA GLU A 44 5.75 2.17 -9.64
C GLU A 44 7.18 1.90 -9.15
N SER A 45 8.13 2.74 -9.55
CA SER A 45 9.52 2.72 -9.05
C SER A 45 9.67 3.29 -7.64
N GLY A 46 8.57 3.62 -6.94
CA GLY A 46 8.60 4.11 -5.56
C GLY A 46 9.01 5.57 -5.38
N ARG A 47 9.07 6.37 -6.46
CA ARG A 47 9.44 7.79 -6.35
C ARG A 47 8.33 8.63 -5.70
N PRO A 48 8.68 9.69 -4.93
CA PRO A 48 7.69 10.59 -4.37
C PRO A 48 6.90 11.29 -5.48
N CYS A 49 5.58 11.36 -5.30
CA CYS A 49 4.66 12.01 -6.23
C CYS A 49 3.70 12.95 -5.47
N ARG A 50 3.13 13.91 -6.21
CA ARG A 50 2.17 14.89 -5.66
C ARG A 50 0.89 14.19 -5.21
N LEU A 51 0.20 14.80 -4.24
CA LEU A 51 -1.10 14.31 -3.75
C LEU A 51 -2.15 14.20 -4.86
N ASP A 52 -2.14 15.13 -5.82
CA ASP A 52 -3.01 15.10 -7.00
C ASP A 52 -2.78 13.83 -7.85
N THR A 53 -1.52 13.48 -8.10
CA THR A 53 -1.13 12.27 -8.83
C THR A 53 -1.58 11.01 -8.11
N LYS A 54 -1.38 10.94 -6.79
CA LYS A 54 -1.88 9.83 -5.97
C LYS A 54 -3.38 9.70 -6.14
N ARG A 55 -4.13 10.77 -5.92
CA ARG A 55 -5.60 10.79 -6.04
C ARG A 55 -6.07 10.27 -7.40
N LYS A 56 -5.45 10.73 -8.50
CA LYS A 56 -5.76 10.28 -9.87
C LYS A 56 -5.53 8.78 -10.06
N ILE A 57 -4.43 8.24 -9.55
CA ILE A 57 -4.11 6.81 -9.63
C ILE A 57 -5.11 5.99 -8.80
N LEU A 58 -5.47 6.46 -7.60
CA LEU A 58 -6.50 5.80 -6.78
C LEU A 58 -7.83 5.70 -7.51
N PHE A 59 -8.30 6.80 -8.10
CA PHE A 59 -9.54 6.79 -8.89
C PHE A 59 -9.46 5.85 -10.09
N ALA A 60 -8.32 5.80 -10.79
CA ALA A 60 -8.11 4.89 -11.91
C ALA A 60 -8.14 3.40 -11.49
N LEU A 61 -7.73 3.11 -10.26
CA LEU A 61 -7.79 1.79 -9.62
C LEU A 61 -9.13 1.53 -8.91
N GLY A 62 -10.09 2.46 -8.94
CA GLY A 62 -11.38 2.32 -8.26
C GLY A 62 -11.29 2.34 -6.72
N LEU A 63 -10.22 2.89 -6.16
CA LEU A 63 -9.97 2.94 -4.71
C LEU A 63 -10.31 4.32 -4.14
N ARG A 64 -10.60 4.38 -2.83
CA ARG A 64 -10.90 5.65 -2.15
C ARG A 64 -9.62 6.31 -1.67
N VAL A 65 -9.63 7.64 -1.55
CA VAL A 65 -8.48 8.43 -1.07
C VAL A 65 -7.95 7.94 0.29
N SER A 66 -8.80 7.33 1.12
CA SER A 66 -8.43 6.68 2.38
C SER A 66 -7.51 5.47 2.23
N ASP A 67 -7.58 4.74 1.12
CA ASP A 67 -6.75 3.56 0.82
C ASP A 67 -5.34 3.92 0.33
N LYS A 68 -5.02 5.21 0.23
CA LYS A 68 -3.70 5.69 -0.25
C LYS A 68 -2.55 5.08 0.56
N ASP A 69 -2.78 4.87 1.86
CA ASP A 69 -1.81 4.34 2.82
C ASP A 69 -1.73 2.81 2.78
N GLN A 70 -2.37 2.14 1.83
CA GLN A 70 -2.17 0.71 1.53
C GLN A 70 -1.43 0.50 0.20
N ILE A 71 -1.58 1.47 -0.70
CA ILE A 71 -1.04 1.40 -2.06
C ILE A 71 0.34 2.08 -2.13
N PHE A 72 0.48 3.25 -1.48
CA PHE A 72 1.68 4.10 -1.53
C PHE A 72 2.52 4.03 -0.25
N THR A 73 2.16 3.15 0.69
CA THR A 73 2.89 2.99 1.95
C THR A 73 4.23 2.33 1.73
N LEU A 74 5.24 2.98 2.30
CA LEU A 74 6.54 2.42 2.57
C LEU A 74 6.55 2.14 4.07
N SER A 75 6.06 0.99 4.49
CA SER A 75 6.09 0.63 5.90
C SER A 75 6.20 -0.87 6.08
N PRO A 76 7.09 -1.35 6.98
CA PRO A 76 7.15 -2.76 7.34
C PRO A 76 5.80 -3.16 7.93
N VAL A 77 5.39 -4.37 7.59
CA VAL A 77 4.16 -5.00 8.06
C VAL A 77 4.14 -4.91 9.60
N VAL A 78 3.33 -4.01 10.16
CA VAL A 78 2.93 -4.13 11.57
C VAL A 78 1.87 -5.22 11.57
N SER A 79 2.32 -6.44 11.86
CA SER A 79 1.46 -7.54 12.25
C SER A 79 0.55 -7.04 13.36
N GLN A 80 -0.76 -7.11 13.14
CA GLN A 80 -1.74 -6.79 14.17
C GLN A 80 -1.61 -7.84 15.27
N GLU A 81 -0.97 -7.48 16.38
CA GLU A 81 -1.19 -8.17 17.65
C GLU A 81 -2.61 -7.81 18.11
N GLN A 82 -3.55 -8.74 17.92
CA GLN A 82 -4.79 -8.72 18.68
C GLN A 82 -4.45 -9.07 20.13
N THR A 83 -4.19 -8.04 20.93
CA THR A 83 -4.24 -8.13 22.39
C THR A 83 -5.70 -8.33 22.78
N LEU A 84 -6.12 -9.57 23.01
CA LEU A 84 -7.40 -9.85 23.67
C LEU A 84 -7.19 -9.71 25.19
N GLU A 85 -7.70 -8.59 25.68
CA GLU A 85 -8.37 -8.37 26.96
C GLU A 85 -7.63 -8.75 28.27
N HIS A 86 -7.37 -7.68 29.01
CA HIS A 86 -7.11 -7.56 30.42
C HIS A 86 -8.03 -8.42 31.33
N MET A 87 -7.44 -8.90 32.42
CA MET A 87 -8.06 -9.71 33.49
C MET A 87 -9.19 -8.97 34.22
N PRO A 88 -10.02 -9.72 34.97
CA PRO A 88 -9.91 -9.53 36.42
C PRO A 88 -9.76 -10.84 37.19
N ALA A 89 -9.08 -10.74 38.33
CA ALA A 89 -9.11 -11.74 39.38
C ALA A 89 -10.54 -11.94 39.90
N ASP A 90 -10.98 -13.18 40.01
CA ASP A 90 -11.98 -13.58 40.98
C ASP A 90 -11.33 -14.46 42.05
N ASP A 91 -11.07 -13.82 43.19
CA ASP A 91 -10.82 -14.50 44.44
C ASP A 91 -12.00 -15.42 44.78
N GLY A 92 -11.70 -16.70 45.05
CA GLY A 92 -12.62 -17.52 45.83
C GLY A 92 -12.75 -18.97 45.41
N ASN A 93 -11.79 -19.81 45.80
CA ASN A 93 -12.18 -21.06 46.48
C ASN A 93 -11.08 -21.53 47.45
N LEU A 94 -11.23 -21.08 48.69
CA LEU A 94 -10.82 -21.81 49.88
C LEU A 94 -11.88 -22.91 50.15
N LEU A 95 -11.47 -24.03 50.76
CA LEU A 95 -12.24 -25.23 51.17
C LEU A 95 -12.13 -26.36 50.12
N GLN A 96 -11.59 -27.55 50.40
CA GLN A 96 -11.44 -28.31 51.63
C GLN A 96 -10.24 -29.27 51.48
#